data_AF-A0A9P1PZF2-F1
#
_entry.id   AF-A0A9P1PZF2-F1
#
_cell.length_a   1.000
_cell.length_b   1.000
_cell.length_c   1.000
_cell.angle_alpha   90.00
_cell.angle_beta   90.00
_cell.angle_gamma   90.00
#
_symmetry.space_group_name_H-M   'P 1'
#
loop_
_entity.id
_entity.type
_entity.pdbx_description
1 polymer ?
#
loop_
_entity_poly.entity_id
_entity_poly.type
_entity_poly.pdbx_seq_one_letter_code
_entity_poly.pdbx_strand_id
1 'polypeptide(L)'
;MRDLTVQAQNSSNSASDIDSIQSEVNQRMEEINRVTKQTDFNGIKVLDNRTKTDSSYDFQVGSKDNEQISIAIGASSGWNLATANADGTSSDSVNTYAFTKTAALDTKQAAYDTANGAYLAAVKADATNGTTTAAALKGAADTATTDLATAVKDATAVNEAVNGKSRTVAAKGFDVLNGTVAADGKATGTTPLADIDKALKAVDTQRSVLGASQNRFESTITNLNNTVNNLTSARSRIQDADYSTEVSNMSRAQILQQAGTSVLAQANQVPQTVLSLLR
;
A
#
# COMPACT_ATOMS: atom_id res chain seq x y z
N MET A 1 -1.83 -15.02 -2.70
CA MET A 1 -3.19 -14.54 -2.37
C MET A 1 -4.19 -15.13 -3.34
N ARG A 2 -4.35 -14.61 -4.56
CA ARG A 2 -5.31 -15.14 -5.55
C ARG A 2 -5.16 -16.65 -5.82
N ASP A 3 -3.95 -17.12 -6.11
CA ASP A 3 -3.72 -18.55 -6.40
C ASP A 3 -3.99 -19.44 -5.18
N LEU A 4 -3.61 -18.98 -3.99
CA LEU A 4 -3.92 -19.64 -2.73
C LEU A 4 -5.43 -19.73 -2.50
N THR A 5 -6.17 -18.67 -2.83
CA THR A 5 -7.64 -18.66 -2.78
C THR A 5 -8.24 -19.66 -3.77
N VAL A 6 -7.74 -19.74 -5.00
CA VAL A 6 -8.18 -20.75 -5.98
C VAL A 6 -7.89 -22.17 -5.46
N GLN A 7 -6.72 -22.39 -4.86
CA GLN A 7 -6.37 -23.67 -4.25
C GLN A 7 -7.33 -24.01 -3.12
N ALA A 8 -7.62 -23.07 -2.22
CA ALA A 8 -8.55 -23.24 -1.11
C ALA A 8 -9.99 -23.56 -1.57
N GLN A 9 -10.43 -23.00 -2.70
CA GLN A 9 -11.77 -23.25 -3.25
C GLN A 9 -11.97 -24.67 -3.79
N ASN A 10 -10.91 -25.47 -3.92
CA ASN A 10 -11.06 -26.86 -4.31
C ASN A 10 -11.69 -27.70 -3.17
N SER A 11 -12.82 -28.37 -3.42
CA SER A 11 -13.60 -29.07 -2.40
C SER A 11 -12.92 -30.30 -1.79
N SER A 12 -11.83 -30.78 -2.38
CA SER A 12 -11.05 -31.90 -1.85
C SER A 12 -10.18 -31.55 -0.64
N ASN A 13 -10.00 -30.27 -0.33
CA ASN A 13 -9.15 -29.84 0.78
C ASN A 13 -9.78 -30.16 2.14
N SER A 14 -8.95 -30.54 3.10
CA SER A 14 -9.35 -30.71 4.50
C SER A 14 -9.35 -29.37 5.25
N ALA A 15 -9.99 -29.32 6.43
CA ALA A 15 -9.97 -28.13 7.28
C ALA A 15 -8.54 -27.67 7.64
N SER A 16 -7.61 -28.60 7.85
CA SER A 16 -6.19 -28.30 8.13
C SER A 16 -5.45 -27.74 6.90
N ASP A 17 -5.80 -28.18 5.69
CA ASP A 17 -5.20 -27.64 4.46
C ASP A 17 -5.67 -26.20 4.25
N ILE A 18 -6.97 -25.96 4.45
CA ILE A 18 -7.55 -24.62 4.41
C ILE A 18 -6.94 -23.71 5.49
N ASP A 19 -6.73 -24.21 6.71
CA ASP A 19 -6.09 -23.44 7.78
C ASP A 19 -4.65 -23.06 7.43
N SER A 20 -3.89 -23.96 6.82
CA SER A 20 -2.53 -23.70 6.35
C SER A 20 -2.51 -22.61 5.27
N ILE A 21 -3.43 -22.71 4.31
CA ILE A 21 -3.60 -21.70 3.24
C ILE A 21 -4.04 -20.35 3.83
N GLN A 22 -4.99 -20.35 4.76
CA GLN A 22 -5.46 -19.14 5.45
C GLN A 22 -4.33 -18.48 6.23
N SER A 23 -3.49 -19.25 6.91
CA SER A 23 -2.32 -18.72 7.64
C SER A 23 -1.33 -18.03 6.70
N GLU A 24 -1.06 -18.62 5.53
CA GLU A 24 -0.19 -18.00 4.54
C GLU A 24 -0.81 -16.71 3.97
N VAL A 25 -2.10 -16.74 3.67
CA VAL A 25 -2.85 -15.57 3.20
C VAL A 25 -2.84 -14.44 4.23
N ASN A 26 -3.06 -14.76 5.50
CA ASN A 26 -2.98 -13.83 6.62
C ASN A 26 -1.60 -13.16 6.72
N GLN A 27 -0.50 -13.93 6.65
CA GLN A 27 0.87 -13.37 6.68
C GLN A 27 1.14 -12.44 5.48
N ARG A 28 0.69 -12.82 4.28
CA ARG A 28 0.83 -11.97 3.09
C ARG A 28 0.05 -10.66 3.23
N MET A 29 -1.09 -10.69 3.93
CA MET A 29 -1.91 -9.50 4.21
C MET A 29 -1.27 -8.58 5.25
N GLU A 30 -0.61 -9.14 6.26
CA GLU A 30 0.24 -8.39 7.18
C GLU A 30 1.42 -7.77 6.44
N GLU A 31 2.01 -8.48 5.49
CA GLU A 31 3.11 -7.94 4.70
C GLU A 31 2.67 -6.77 3.82
N ILE A 32 1.50 -6.86 3.18
CA ILE A 32 0.89 -5.72 2.46
C ILE A 32 0.68 -4.54 3.41
N ASN A 33 0.15 -4.80 4.61
CA ASN A 33 -0.03 -3.77 5.64
C ASN A 33 1.31 -3.12 6.03
N ARG A 34 2.33 -3.95 6.30
CA ARG A 34 3.68 -3.50 6.65
C ARG A 34 4.24 -2.59 5.55
N VAL A 35 4.15 -3.00 4.29
CA VAL A 35 4.59 -2.17 3.15
C VAL A 35 3.84 -0.83 3.15
N THR A 36 2.52 -0.83 3.21
CA THR A 36 1.74 0.43 3.19
C THR A 36 2.08 1.39 4.34
N LYS A 37 2.33 0.88 5.56
CA LYS A 37 2.68 1.69 6.74
C LYS A 37 4.15 2.11 6.77
N GLN A 38 5.05 1.27 6.29
CA GLN A 38 6.48 1.51 6.41
C GLN A 38 7.03 2.33 5.25
N THR A 39 6.44 2.28 4.04
CA THR A 39 6.93 3.08 2.91
C THR A 39 6.90 4.58 3.23
N ASP A 40 8.09 5.17 3.29
CA ASP A 40 8.29 6.59 3.45
C ASP A 40 9.16 7.17 2.34
N PHE A 41 8.98 8.47 2.12
CA PHE A 41 9.88 9.28 1.32
C PHE A 41 10.16 10.56 2.11
N ASN A 42 11.43 10.77 2.47
CA ASN A 42 11.86 11.92 3.28
C ASN A 42 11.04 12.07 4.59
N GLY A 43 10.74 10.95 5.27
CA GLY A 43 9.96 10.93 6.51
C GLY A 43 8.45 11.07 6.34
N ILE A 44 7.95 11.31 5.12
CA ILE A 44 6.51 11.35 4.83
C ILE A 44 6.04 9.93 4.49
N LYS A 45 5.06 9.41 5.23
CA LYS A 45 4.40 8.15 4.87
C LYS A 45 3.51 8.37 3.65
N VAL A 46 3.96 7.84 2.51
CA VAL A 46 3.35 8.10 1.20
C VAL A 46 2.16 7.19 0.89
N LEU A 47 2.09 6.00 1.53
CA LEU A 47 1.06 4.99 1.30
C LEU A 47 0.13 4.75 2.52
N ASP A 48 0.42 5.42 3.64
CA ASP A 48 -0.36 5.29 4.88
C ASP A 48 -1.49 6.33 4.95
N ASN A 49 -2.56 6.08 4.20
CA ASN A 49 -3.73 6.96 4.12
C ASN A 49 -5.06 6.23 4.36
N ARG A 50 -5.04 5.12 5.13
CA ARG A 50 -6.21 4.24 5.34
C ARG A 50 -7.40 4.94 6.02
N THR A 51 -7.13 5.99 6.79
CA THR A 51 -8.13 6.81 7.49
C THR A 51 -8.52 8.10 6.77
N LYS A 52 -7.89 8.42 5.62
CA LYS A 52 -8.14 9.65 4.86
C LYS A 52 -8.80 9.34 3.53
N THR A 53 -9.67 10.24 3.08
CA THR A 53 -10.41 10.11 1.82
C THR A 53 -9.46 10.08 0.62
N ASP A 54 -8.45 10.96 0.60
CA ASP A 54 -7.34 10.99 -0.37
C ASP A 54 -6.14 11.78 0.22
N SER A 55 -4.90 11.42 -0.16
CA SER A 55 -3.70 12.22 0.14
C SER A 55 -3.19 12.85 -1.16
N SER A 56 -3.16 14.19 -1.25
CA SER A 56 -2.54 14.92 -2.36
C SER A 56 -1.14 15.38 -1.98
N TYR A 57 -0.18 15.22 -2.88
CA TYR A 57 1.17 15.76 -2.79
C TYR A 57 1.39 16.71 -3.95
N ASP A 58 1.53 18.00 -3.63
CA ASP A 58 1.68 19.05 -4.63
C ASP A 58 3.16 19.39 -4.85
N PHE A 59 3.57 19.41 -6.11
CA PHE A 59 4.94 19.72 -6.51
C PHE A 59 4.94 21.00 -7.32
N GLN A 60 5.64 22.02 -6.82
CA GLN A 60 5.88 23.25 -7.54
C GLN A 60 6.84 22.98 -8.71
N VAL A 61 6.35 23.20 -9.93
CA VAL A 61 7.12 22.94 -11.17
C VAL A 61 7.32 24.20 -12.01
N GLY A 62 6.69 25.31 -11.65
CA GLY A 62 6.90 26.59 -12.33
C GLY A 62 7.53 27.65 -11.44
N SER A 63 7.85 28.78 -12.06
CA SER A 63 8.48 29.93 -11.39
C SER A 63 7.49 30.81 -10.62
N LYS A 64 6.19 30.67 -10.90
CA LYS A 64 5.12 31.45 -10.27
C LYS A 64 4.29 30.59 -9.33
N ASP A 65 3.70 31.23 -8.33
CA ASP A 65 2.83 30.55 -7.37
C ASP A 65 1.70 29.78 -8.08
N ASN A 66 1.37 28.60 -7.53
CA ASN A 66 0.33 27.68 -8.02
C ASN A 66 0.62 26.99 -9.37
N GLU A 67 1.80 27.16 -9.97
CA GLU A 67 2.26 26.33 -11.09
C GLU A 67 2.72 24.95 -10.56
N GLN A 68 1.74 24.10 -10.23
CA GLN A 68 1.95 22.84 -9.53
C GLN A 68 1.46 21.62 -10.33
N ILE A 69 2.10 20.48 -10.07
CA ILE A 69 1.60 19.16 -10.43
C ILE A 69 1.29 18.43 -9.13
N SER A 70 0.02 18.05 -8.97
CA SER A 70 -0.46 17.28 -7.83
C SER A 70 -0.44 15.78 -8.13
N ILE A 71 0.09 14.99 -7.20
CA ILE A 71 -0.03 13.54 -7.19
C ILE A 71 -1.06 13.15 -6.14
N ALA A 72 -2.20 12.62 -6.58
CA ALA A 72 -3.20 12.05 -5.69
C ALA A 72 -2.89 10.57 -5.42
N ILE A 73 -2.81 10.23 -4.13
CA ILE A 73 -2.77 8.86 -3.63
C ILE A 73 -4.12 8.57 -2.97
N GLY A 74 -4.91 7.69 -3.60
CA GLY A 74 -6.23 7.29 -3.11
C GLY A 74 -6.14 6.44 -1.85
N ALA A 75 -7.25 6.35 -1.10
CA ALA A 75 -7.31 5.61 0.15
C ALA A 75 -6.84 4.15 0.03
N SER A 76 -5.85 3.76 0.85
CA SER A 76 -5.27 2.42 0.84
C SER A 76 -6.12 1.36 1.56
N SER A 77 -7.28 1.74 2.10
CA SER A 77 -8.29 0.82 2.65
C SER A 77 -8.78 -0.20 1.61
N GLY A 78 -8.76 0.15 0.31
CA GLY A 78 -9.10 -0.76 -0.78
C GLY A 78 -7.95 -1.64 -1.28
N TRP A 79 -6.70 -1.39 -0.87
CA TRP A 79 -5.53 -2.15 -1.34
C TRP A 79 -5.27 -3.40 -0.52
N ASN A 80 -5.70 -3.37 0.75
CA ASN A 80 -5.59 -4.48 1.66
C ASN A 80 -7.00 -4.88 2.12
N LEU A 81 -7.44 -6.08 1.73
CA LEU A 81 -8.68 -6.74 2.19
C LEU A 81 -8.73 -6.99 3.70
N ALA A 82 -7.68 -6.67 4.47
CA ALA A 82 -7.73 -6.64 5.92
C ALA A 82 -8.62 -5.47 6.35
N THR A 83 -9.94 -5.65 6.36
CA THR A 83 -10.88 -4.77 7.04
C THR A 83 -10.70 -4.95 8.54
N ALA A 84 -9.74 -4.23 9.11
CA ALA A 84 -9.44 -4.28 10.53
C ALA A 84 -9.51 -2.88 11.13
N ASN A 85 -10.74 -2.43 11.41
CA ASN A 85 -11.05 -1.19 12.10
C ASN A 85 -10.27 0.04 11.55
N ALA A 86 -10.38 1.19 12.20
CA ALA A 86 -9.84 2.45 11.70
C ALA A 86 -8.31 2.44 11.48
N ASP A 87 -7.58 1.50 12.07
CA ASP A 87 -6.12 1.60 12.23
C ASP A 87 -5.32 0.68 11.29
N GLY A 88 -6.00 -0.11 10.45
CA GLY A 88 -5.37 -0.92 9.41
C GLY A 88 -4.47 -2.07 9.90
N THR A 89 -4.36 -2.29 11.21
CA THR A 89 -3.83 -3.52 11.79
C THR A 89 -4.99 -4.34 12.28
N SER A 90 -4.96 -5.66 12.04
CA SER A 90 -5.67 -6.58 12.94
C SER A 90 -5.16 -6.23 14.34
N SER A 91 -6.01 -5.58 15.15
CA SER A 91 -5.67 -5.31 16.56
C SER A 91 -5.52 -6.61 17.35
N ASP A 92 -5.93 -7.73 16.74
CA ASP A 92 -5.81 -9.09 17.23
C ASP A 92 -4.62 -9.80 16.58
N SER A 93 -3.98 -10.69 17.33
CA SER A 93 -2.97 -11.62 16.84
C SER A 93 -3.45 -12.38 15.60
N VAL A 94 -2.78 -12.16 14.47
CA VAL A 94 -3.02 -12.83 13.20
C VAL A 94 -2.54 -14.28 13.34
N ASN A 95 -3.37 -15.25 12.91
CA ASN A 95 -3.14 -16.70 13.09
C ASN A 95 -3.36 -17.28 14.50
N THR A 96 -4.17 -16.63 15.34
CA THR A 96 -4.64 -17.24 16.60
C THR A 96 -6.00 -17.92 16.41
N TYR A 97 -6.32 -18.91 17.24
CA TYR A 97 -7.65 -19.49 17.34
C TYR A 97 -8.66 -18.41 17.74
N ALA A 98 -9.43 -17.87 16.79
CA ALA A 98 -10.44 -16.82 17.08
C ALA A 98 -11.88 -17.33 17.01
N PHE A 99 -12.10 -18.58 16.59
CA PHE A 99 -13.43 -19.09 16.33
C PHE A 99 -14.03 -19.72 17.59
N THR A 100 -14.91 -18.97 18.25
CA THR A 100 -15.57 -19.41 19.50
C THR A 100 -16.44 -20.66 19.30
N LYS A 101 -16.94 -20.88 18.07
CA LYS A 101 -17.74 -22.06 17.69
C LYS A 101 -16.90 -23.30 17.38
N THR A 102 -15.61 -23.17 17.05
CA THR A 102 -14.67 -24.30 16.90
C THR A 102 -14.50 -25.05 18.21
N ALA A 103 -14.28 -24.32 19.31
CA ALA A 103 -14.17 -24.92 20.64
C ALA A 103 -15.45 -25.66 21.05
N ALA A 104 -16.62 -25.15 20.65
CA ALA A 104 -17.89 -25.82 20.88
C ALA A 104 -18.00 -27.12 20.06
N LEU A 105 -17.61 -27.09 18.77
CA LEU A 105 -17.63 -28.28 17.92
C LEU A 105 -16.68 -29.37 18.44
N ASP A 106 -15.44 -29.02 18.79
CA ASP A 106 -14.46 -29.99 19.30
C ASP A 106 -14.91 -30.61 20.63
N THR A 107 -15.51 -29.80 21.51
CA THR A 107 -16.09 -30.29 22.77
C THR A 107 -17.24 -31.27 22.52
N LYS A 108 -18.13 -30.97 21.57
CA LYS A 108 -19.24 -31.86 21.20
C LYS A 108 -18.77 -33.12 20.47
N GLN A 109 -17.71 -33.02 19.67
CA GLN A 109 -17.07 -34.17 19.03
C GLN A 109 -16.47 -35.13 20.06
N ALA A 110 -15.71 -34.60 21.03
CA ALA A 110 -15.14 -35.41 22.11
C ALA A 110 -16.23 -36.09 22.97
N ALA A 111 -17.33 -35.39 23.24
CA ALA A 111 -18.48 -35.95 23.95
C ALA A 111 -19.14 -37.09 23.17
N TYR A 112 -19.31 -36.92 21.84
CA TYR A 112 -19.81 -37.97 20.96
C TYR A 112 -18.89 -39.19 20.93
N ASP A 113 -17.58 -39.00 20.73
CA ASP A 113 -16.62 -40.10 20.65
C ASP A 113 -16.60 -40.92 21.95
N THR A 114 -16.68 -40.23 23.09
CA THR A 114 -16.74 -40.85 24.42
C THR A 114 -18.04 -41.65 24.61
N ALA A 115 -19.20 -41.03 24.36
CA ALA A 115 -20.51 -41.66 24.57
C ALA A 115 -20.75 -42.83 23.60
N ASN A 116 -20.41 -42.64 22.32
CA ASN A 116 -20.56 -43.67 21.30
C ASN A 116 -19.54 -44.81 21.50
N GLY A 117 -18.31 -44.50 21.89
CA GLY A 117 -17.31 -45.50 22.25
C GLY A 117 -17.77 -46.40 23.41
N ALA A 118 -18.31 -45.79 24.47
CA ALA A 118 -18.88 -46.51 25.61
C ALA A 118 -20.09 -47.38 25.20
N TYR A 119 -21.00 -46.85 24.38
CA TYR A 119 -22.14 -47.60 23.86
C TYR A 119 -21.69 -48.81 23.02
N LEU A 120 -20.76 -48.63 22.07
CA LEU A 120 -20.26 -49.73 21.22
C LEU A 120 -19.50 -50.79 22.02
N ALA A 121 -18.76 -50.39 23.07
CA ALA A 121 -18.12 -51.34 23.99
C ALA A 121 -19.17 -52.16 24.75
N ALA A 122 -20.22 -51.51 25.25
CA ALA A 122 -21.33 -52.17 25.93
C ALA A 122 -22.13 -53.09 25.01
N VAL A 123 -22.38 -52.71 23.75
CA VAL A 123 -23.01 -53.58 22.75
C VAL A 123 -22.19 -54.85 22.52
N LYS A 124 -20.86 -54.72 22.42
CA LYS A 124 -19.96 -55.88 22.30
C LYS A 124 -19.99 -56.77 23.55
N ALA A 125 -20.01 -56.17 24.74
CA ALA A 125 -20.12 -56.90 26.00
C ALA A 125 -21.47 -57.62 26.13
N ASP A 126 -22.57 -56.96 25.80
CA ASP A 126 -23.93 -57.52 25.81
C ASP A 126 -24.05 -58.70 24.84
N ALA A 127 -23.48 -58.59 23.64
CA ALA A 127 -23.44 -59.67 22.66
C ALA A 127 -22.61 -60.88 23.10
N THR A 128 -21.57 -60.67 23.92
CA THR A 128 -20.66 -61.75 24.37
C THR A 128 -21.12 -62.38 25.69
N ASN A 129 -21.64 -61.57 26.60
CA ASN A 129 -21.89 -61.94 28.00
C ASN A 129 -23.39 -61.97 28.35
N GLY A 130 -24.29 -61.64 27.42
CA GLY A 130 -25.74 -61.63 27.66
C GLY A 130 -26.22 -60.53 28.62
N THR A 131 -25.42 -59.47 28.81
CA THR A 131 -25.78 -58.29 29.61
C THR A 131 -26.72 -57.34 28.86
N THR A 132 -27.24 -56.29 29.52
CA THR A 132 -28.14 -55.27 28.92
C THR A 132 -27.63 -53.82 29.12
N THR A 133 -26.31 -53.68 29.29
CA THR A 133 -25.66 -52.42 29.63
C THR A 133 -25.72 -51.38 28.51
N ALA A 134 -25.80 -51.81 27.25
CA ALA A 134 -25.91 -50.92 26.10
C ALA A 134 -27.21 -50.11 26.10
N ALA A 135 -28.31 -50.69 26.57
CA ALA A 135 -29.61 -50.01 26.62
C ALA A 135 -29.57 -48.77 27.52
N ALA A 136 -28.85 -48.83 28.65
CA ALA A 136 -28.67 -47.70 29.56
C ALA A 136 -27.80 -46.58 28.96
N LEU A 137 -26.86 -46.92 28.07
CA LEU A 137 -25.92 -45.97 27.46
C LEU A 137 -26.45 -45.38 26.14
N LYS A 138 -27.46 -46.00 25.51
CA LYS A 138 -28.00 -45.57 24.23
C LYS A 138 -28.51 -44.12 24.25
N GLY A 139 -29.24 -43.72 25.30
CA GLY A 139 -29.78 -42.36 25.41
C GLY A 139 -28.70 -41.27 25.46
N ALA A 140 -27.57 -41.56 26.12
CA ALA A 140 -26.42 -40.65 26.15
C ALA A 140 -25.74 -40.55 24.77
N ALA A 141 -25.58 -41.67 24.06
CA ALA A 141 -25.02 -41.68 22.70
C ALA A 141 -25.92 -40.95 21.68
N ASP A 142 -27.24 -41.15 21.74
CA ASP A 142 -28.22 -40.46 20.89
C ASP A 142 -28.20 -38.93 21.14
N THR A 143 -28.13 -38.52 22.40
CA THR A 143 -28.03 -37.10 22.79
C THR A 143 -26.73 -36.48 22.26
N ALA A 144 -25.59 -37.14 22.46
CA ALA A 144 -24.31 -36.66 21.97
C ALA A 144 -24.25 -36.56 20.43
N THR A 145 -24.92 -37.48 19.73
CA THR A 145 -25.06 -37.44 18.26
C THR A 145 -25.84 -36.19 17.81
N THR A 146 -26.96 -35.88 18.48
CA THR A 146 -27.80 -34.71 18.15
C THR A 146 -27.07 -33.40 18.44
N ASP A 147 -26.36 -33.33 19.56
CA ASP A 147 -25.55 -32.19 19.95
C ASP A 147 -24.41 -31.92 18.97
N LEU A 148 -23.69 -32.97 18.55
CA LEU A 148 -22.64 -32.87 17.54
C LEU A 148 -23.20 -32.41 16.20
N ALA A 149 -24.31 -32.99 15.74
CA ALA A 149 -24.95 -32.58 14.48
C ALA A 149 -25.36 -31.11 14.49
N THR A 150 -25.87 -30.62 15.62
CA THR A 150 -26.23 -29.20 15.80
C THR A 150 -24.99 -28.31 15.77
N ALA A 151 -23.91 -28.71 16.47
CA ALA A 151 -22.66 -27.97 16.49
C ALA A 151 -21.99 -27.90 15.10
N VAL A 152 -22.02 -29.00 14.33
CA VAL A 152 -21.53 -29.01 12.94
C VAL A 152 -22.34 -28.05 12.09
N LYS A 153 -23.68 -28.07 12.19
CA LYS A 153 -24.55 -27.20 11.42
C LYS A 153 -24.33 -25.71 11.72
N ASP A 154 -24.19 -25.38 13.00
CA ASP A 154 -23.83 -24.03 13.47
C ASP A 154 -22.47 -23.59 12.92
N ALA A 155 -21.45 -24.45 13.03
CA ALA A 155 -20.09 -24.15 12.56
C ALA A 155 -20.04 -24.02 11.03
N THR A 156 -20.76 -24.86 10.28
CA THR A 156 -20.87 -24.73 8.82
C THR A 156 -21.60 -23.46 8.41
N ALA A 157 -22.64 -23.03 9.15
CA ALA A 157 -23.38 -21.79 8.84
C ALA A 157 -22.53 -20.52 8.96
N VAL A 158 -21.43 -20.58 9.72
CA VAL A 158 -20.44 -19.50 9.82
C VAL A 158 -19.10 -19.84 9.15
N ASN A 159 -19.04 -20.91 8.35
CA ASN A 159 -17.85 -21.37 7.60
C ASN A 159 -16.62 -21.72 8.44
N GLU A 160 -16.89 -22.14 9.67
CA GLU A 160 -15.91 -22.61 10.66
C GLU A 160 -15.65 -24.11 10.55
N ALA A 161 -16.40 -24.83 9.70
CA ALA A 161 -16.20 -26.24 9.46
C ALA A 161 -16.07 -26.55 7.97
N VAL A 162 -15.07 -27.35 7.62
CA VAL A 162 -14.86 -27.91 6.27
C VAL A 162 -14.91 -29.42 6.40
N ASN A 163 -15.77 -30.06 5.60
CA ASN A 163 -15.95 -31.52 5.59
C ASN A 163 -16.19 -32.11 6.99
N GLY A 164 -16.95 -31.41 7.84
CA GLY A 164 -17.30 -31.83 9.20
C GLY A 164 -16.22 -31.63 10.26
N LYS A 165 -15.06 -31.07 9.91
CA LYS A 165 -13.99 -30.73 10.86
C LYS A 165 -13.87 -29.22 11.03
N SER A 166 -13.69 -28.76 12.27
CA SER A 166 -13.44 -27.35 12.56
C SER A 166 -12.15 -26.86 11.92
N ARG A 167 -12.19 -25.61 11.45
CA ARG A 167 -11.03 -24.78 11.17
C ARG A 167 -10.50 -24.16 12.46
N THR A 168 -9.20 -23.94 12.50
CA THR A 168 -8.46 -23.50 13.68
C THR A 168 -7.81 -22.13 13.49
N VAL A 169 -7.57 -21.71 12.25
CA VAL A 169 -6.92 -20.45 11.92
C VAL A 169 -7.94 -19.38 11.62
N ALA A 170 -7.95 -18.31 12.43
CA ALA A 170 -8.84 -17.18 12.22
C ALA A 170 -8.63 -16.50 10.86
N ALA A 171 -9.74 -16.19 10.18
CA ALA A 171 -9.77 -15.24 9.08
C ALA A 171 -9.91 -13.82 9.63
N LYS A 172 -8.96 -12.92 9.35
CA LYS A 172 -8.99 -11.52 9.78
C LYS A 172 -9.06 -10.61 8.56
N GLY A 173 -10.21 -9.97 8.38
CA GLY A 173 -10.54 -9.14 7.22
C GLY A 173 -10.77 -9.91 5.91
N PHE A 174 -10.11 -11.06 5.70
CA PHE A 174 -10.32 -11.91 4.54
C PHE A 174 -10.30 -13.41 4.89
N ASP A 175 -11.27 -14.14 4.36
CA ASP A 175 -11.40 -15.60 4.42
C ASP A 175 -11.20 -16.20 3.02
N VAL A 176 -10.39 -17.25 2.91
CA VAL A 176 -10.07 -17.87 1.61
C VAL A 176 -11.24 -18.60 0.95
N LEU A 177 -12.30 -18.93 1.69
CA LEU A 177 -13.52 -19.52 1.12
C LEU A 177 -14.62 -18.48 0.89
N ASN A 178 -14.73 -17.48 1.74
CA ASN A 178 -15.91 -16.60 1.82
C ASN A 178 -15.59 -15.09 1.73
N GLY A 179 -14.35 -14.75 1.38
CA GLY A 179 -13.96 -13.38 1.07
C GLY A 179 -13.96 -12.48 2.29
N THR A 180 -14.43 -11.25 2.12
CA THR A 180 -14.31 -10.20 3.14
C THR A 180 -15.00 -10.59 4.44
N VAL A 181 -14.26 -10.46 5.54
CA VAL A 181 -14.73 -10.70 6.91
C VAL A 181 -15.25 -9.38 7.48
N ALA A 182 -16.51 -9.38 7.91
CA ALA A 182 -17.13 -8.25 8.57
C ALA A 182 -16.62 -8.07 10.02
N ALA A 183 -16.94 -6.94 10.63
CA ALA A 183 -16.47 -6.58 11.98
C ALA A 183 -16.97 -7.54 13.09
N ASP A 184 -18.04 -8.29 12.83
CA ASP A 184 -18.55 -9.37 13.70
C ASP A 184 -17.75 -10.68 13.56
N GLY A 185 -16.66 -10.67 12.79
CA GLY A 185 -15.80 -11.81 12.53
C GLY A 185 -16.37 -12.79 11.51
N LYS A 186 -17.47 -12.47 10.83
CA LYS A 186 -18.11 -13.35 9.85
C LYS A 186 -17.74 -12.97 8.43
N ALA A 187 -17.28 -13.93 7.66
CA ALA A 187 -17.20 -13.78 6.21
C ALA A 187 -18.59 -14.03 5.60
N THR A 188 -19.13 -13.00 4.93
CA THR A 188 -20.49 -13.02 4.35
C THR A 188 -20.49 -13.05 2.82
N GLY A 189 -19.32 -13.07 2.18
CA GLY A 189 -19.17 -13.04 0.72
C GLY A 189 -19.10 -14.45 0.11
N THR A 190 -19.75 -14.66 -1.03
CA THR A 190 -19.66 -15.95 -1.75
C THR A 190 -18.51 -15.97 -2.77
N THR A 191 -17.74 -14.89 -2.91
CA THR A 191 -16.76 -14.71 -3.99
C THR A 191 -15.44 -14.10 -3.50
N PRO A 192 -14.61 -14.85 -2.76
CA PRO A 192 -13.29 -14.38 -2.30
C PRO A 192 -12.38 -13.87 -3.44
N LEU A 193 -12.50 -14.45 -4.64
CA LEU A 193 -11.75 -14.00 -5.82
C LEU A 193 -12.17 -12.60 -6.29
N ALA A 194 -13.46 -12.26 -6.21
CA ALA A 194 -13.94 -10.94 -6.60
C ALA A 194 -13.41 -9.84 -5.66
N ASP A 195 -13.28 -10.15 -4.37
CA ASP A 195 -12.69 -9.22 -3.41
C ASP A 195 -11.21 -9.00 -3.71
N ILE A 196 -10.45 -10.06 -4.00
CA ILE A 196 -9.03 -9.93 -4.39
C ILE A 196 -8.89 -9.14 -5.68
N ASP A 197 -9.72 -9.42 -6.70
CA ASP A 197 -9.70 -8.70 -7.97
C ASP A 197 -10.07 -7.22 -7.78
N LYS A 198 -10.95 -6.89 -6.82
CA LYS A 198 -11.28 -5.51 -6.46
C LYS A 198 -10.07 -4.79 -5.85
N ALA A 199 -9.32 -5.43 -4.95
CA ALA A 199 -8.10 -4.83 -4.40
C ALA A 199 -6.98 -4.68 -5.43
N LEU A 200 -6.80 -5.67 -6.30
CA LEU A 200 -5.85 -5.57 -7.41
C LEU A 200 -6.18 -4.39 -8.31
N LYS A 201 -7.46 -4.22 -8.69
CA LYS A 201 -7.92 -3.05 -9.46
C LYS A 201 -7.64 -1.72 -8.75
N ALA A 202 -7.81 -1.67 -7.43
CA ALA A 202 -7.52 -0.46 -6.65
C ALA A 202 -6.02 -0.11 -6.70
N VAL A 203 -5.14 -1.10 -6.57
CA VAL A 203 -3.68 -0.91 -6.71
C VAL A 203 -3.31 -0.53 -8.14
N ASP A 204 -3.87 -1.19 -9.15
CA ASP A 204 -3.59 -0.91 -10.56
C ASP A 204 -4.04 0.50 -10.96
N THR A 205 -5.19 0.95 -10.44
CA THR A 205 -5.67 2.33 -10.62
C THR A 205 -4.65 3.32 -10.04
N GLN A 206 -4.16 3.07 -8.83
CA GLN A 206 -3.14 3.93 -8.22
C GLN A 206 -1.83 3.94 -9.02
N ARG A 207 -1.36 2.77 -9.48
CA ARG A 207 -0.15 2.67 -10.32
C ARG A 207 -0.30 3.40 -11.65
N SER A 208 -1.50 3.35 -12.24
CA SER A 208 -1.81 4.09 -13.47
C SER A 208 -1.70 5.61 -13.26
N VAL A 209 -2.28 6.15 -12.18
CA VAL A 209 -2.18 7.58 -11.83
C VAL A 209 -0.73 8.00 -11.58
N LEU A 210 0.06 7.16 -10.90
CA LEU A 210 1.49 7.42 -10.68
C LEU A 210 2.29 7.43 -11.98
N GLY A 211 2.04 6.48 -12.89
CA GLY A 211 2.69 6.44 -14.20
C GLY A 211 2.31 7.64 -15.08
N ALA A 212 1.04 8.04 -15.08
CA ALA A 212 0.60 9.25 -15.78
C ALA A 212 1.28 10.51 -15.21
N SER A 213 1.42 10.59 -13.88
CA SER A 213 2.12 11.69 -13.22
C SER A 213 3.60 11.73 -13.60
N GLN A 214 4.28 10.58 -13.65
CA GLN A 214 5.68 10.47 -14.12
C GLN A 214 5.84 11.01 -15.54
N ASN A 215 4.96 10.61 -16.47
CA ASN A 215 4.98 11.11 -17.85
C ASN A 215 4.77 12.64 -17.91
N ARG A 216 3.89 13.16 -17.06
CA ARG A 216 3.64 14.61 -16.98
C ARG A 216 4.85 15.36 -16.43
N PHE A 217 5.52 14.82 -15.41
CA PHE A 217 6.77 15.41 -14.91
C PHE A 217 7.87 15.40 -15.97
N GLU A 218 8.07 14.31 -16.70
CA GLU A 218 9.10 14.22 -17.75
C GLU A 218 8.89 15.27 -18.85
N SER A 219 7.66 15.42 -19.32
CA SER A 219 7.31 16.44 -20.31
C SER A 219 7.50 17.86 -19.76
N THR A 220 7.11 18.09 -18.51
CA THR A 220 7.26 19.40 -17.85
C THR A 220 8.73 19.75 -17.66
N ILE A 221 9.56 18.80 -17.19
CA ILE A 221 11.01 18.96 -17.05
C ILE A 221 11.65 19.31 -18.40
N THR A 222 11.28 18.61 -19.48
CA THR A 222 11.78 18.91 -20.82
C THR A 222 11.41 20.33 -21.27
N ASN A 223 10.17 20.75 -21.03
CA ASN A 223 9.71 22.10 -21.35
C ASN A 223 10.42 23.19 -20.52
N LEU A 224 10.60 22.96 -19.23
CA LEU A 224 11.32 23.87 -18.33
C LEU A 224 12.78 24.01 -18.74
N ASN A 225 13.47 22.92 -19.06
CA ASN A 225 14.85 22.97 -19.54
C ASN A 225 14.98 23.80 -20.82
N ASN A 226 14.05 23.65 -21.77
CA ASN A 226 14.02 24.49 -22.97
C ASN A 226 13.80 25.96 -22.63
N THR A 227 12.89 26.25 -21.69
CA THR A 227 12.61 27.61 -21.23
C THR A 227 13.82 28.23 -20.54
N VAL A 228 14.51 27.48 -19.68
CA VAL A 228 15.74 27.90 -18.99
C VAL A 228 16.84 28.19 -20.01
N ASN A 229 17.04 27.34 -21.02
CA ASN A 229 18.02 27.57 -22.08
C ASN A 229 17.71 28.85 -22.87
N ASN A 230 16.47 29.01 -23.32
CA ASN A 230 16.03 30.19 -24.07
C ASN A 230 16.17 31.48 -23.26
N LEU A 231 15.76 31.45 -21.98
CA LEU A 231 15.84 32.61 -21.09
C LEU A 231 17.30 32.95 -20.76
N THR A 232 18.15 31.94 -20.57
CA THR A 232 19.59 32.15 -20.34
C THR A 232 20.26 32.78 -21.56
N SER A 233 19.95 32.30 -22.77
CA SER A 233 20.45 32.92 -24.01
C SER A 233 19.93 34.35 -24.22
N ALA A 234 18.65 34.60 -23.92
CA ALA A 234 18.08 35.94 -24.00
C ALA A 234 18.73 36.89 -22.98
N ARG A 235 18.96 36.42 -21.75
CA ARG A 235 19.64 37.18 -20.71
C ARG A 235 21.08 37.49 -21.08
N SER A 236 21.83 36.52 -21.62
CA SER A 236 23.18 36.73 -22.15
C SER A 236 23.19 37.81 -23.24
N ARG A 237 22.26 37.77 -24.21
CA ARG A 237 22.17 38.83 -25.25
C ARG A 237 21.88 40.23 -24.72
N ILE A 238 21.16 40.34 -23.60
CA ILE A 238 20.78 41.64 -23.01
C ILE A 238 21.87 42.15 -22.07
N GLN A 239 22.46 41.25 -21.28
CA GLN A 239 23.32 41.59 -20.16
C GLN A 239 24.81 41.49 -20.51
N ASP A 240 25.19 40.61 -21.43
CA ASP A 240 26.59 40.46 -21.83
C ASP A 240 26.95 41.56 -22.81
N ALA A 241 27.99 42.32 -22.47
CA ALA A 241 28.55 43.31 -23.36
C ALA A 241 29.37 42.63 -24.46
N ASP A 242 29.26 43.12 -25.69
CA ASP A 242 30.14 42.68 -26.77
C ASP A 242 31.56 43.20 -26.49
N TYR A 243 32.43 42.30 -26.04
CA TYR A 243 33.81 42.56 -25.67
C TYR A 243 34.58 43.29 -26.77
N SER A 244 34.31 43.00 -28.05
CA SER A 244 35.01 43.67 -29.17
C SER A 244 34.66 45.15 -29.25
N THR A 245 33.40 45.52 -29.02
CA THR A 245 32.98 46.92 -29.03
C THR A 245 33.49 47.68 -27.80
N GLU A 246 33.46 47.07 -26.62
CA GLU A 246 33.92 47.76 -25.42
C GLU A 246 35.43 47.89 -25.30
N VAL A 247 36.20 46.92 -25.78
CA VAL A 247 37.66 47.09 -25.90
C VAL A 247 38.00 48.18 -26.92
N SER A 248 37.24 48.28 -28.02
CA SER A 248 37.44 49.33 -29.02
C SER A 248 37.11 50.73 -28.45
N ASN A 249 36.02 50.85 -27.70
CA ASN A 249 35.66 52.10 -27.01
C ASN A 249 36.65 52.45 -25.90
N MET A 250 37.10 51.47 -25.12
CA MET A 250 38.13 51.64 -24.09
C MET A 250 39.45 52.11 -24.71
N SER A 251 39.91 51.46 -25.78
CA SER A 251 41.11 51.85 -26.51
C SER A 251 40.96 53.24 -27.11
N ARG A 252 39.82 53.56 -27.74
CA ARG A 252 39.51 54.91 -28.21
C ARG A 252 39.55 55.93 -27.07
N ALA A 253 38.96 55.61 -25.92
CA ALA A 253 38.95 56.48 -24.75
C ALA A 253 40.35 56.69 -24.17
N GLN A 254 41.19 55.66 -24.13
CA GLN A 254 42.61 55.75 -23.73
C GLN A 254 43.41 56.62 -24.70
N ILE A 255 43.24 56.42 -26.01
CA ILE A 255 43.86 57.27 -27.05
C ILE A 255 43.37 58.71 -26.91
N LEU A 256 42.07 58.93 -26.66
CA LEU A 256 41.51 60.27 -26.47
C LEU A 256 42.04 60.93 -25.18
N GLN A 257 42.20 60.19 -24.09
CA GLN A 257 42.81 60.70 -22.86
C GLN A 257 44.27 61.07 -23.08
N GLN A 258 45.04 60.23 -23.78
CA GLN A 258 46.45 60.49 -24.10
C GLN A 258 46.63 61.64 -25.10
N ALA A 259 45.75 61.73 -26.10
CA ALA A 259 45.71 62.86 -27.02
C ALA A 259 45.25 64.14 -26.31
N GLY A 260 44.28 64.05 -25.40
CA GLY A 260 43.80 65.16 -24.59
C GLY A 260 44.89 65.74 -23.69
N THR A 261 45.69 64.89 -23.02
CA THR A 261 46.84 65.35 -22.23
C THR A 261 47.95 65.92 -23.10
N SER A 262 48.21 65.34 -24.28
CA SER A 262 49.20 65.86 -25.24
C SER A 262 48.80 67.22 -25.83
N VAL A 263 47.53 67.38 -26.24
CA VAL A 263 46.99 68.65 -26.76
C VAL A 263 46.91 69.68 -25.65
N LEU A 264 46.55 69.31 -24.41
CA LEU A 264 46.59 70.21 -23.26
C LEU A 264 48.04 70.67 -22.98
N ALA A 265 49.01 69.76 -23.04
CA ALA A 265 50.42 70.10 -22.87
C ALA A 265 50.93 71.04 -23.98
N GLN A 266 50.55 70.79 -25.24
CA GLN A 266 50.91 71.62 -26.39
C GLN A 266 50.21 72.98 -26.37
N ALA A 267 48.94 73.02 -25.99
CA ALA A 267 48.17 74.26 -25.77
C ALA A 267 48.73 75.10 -24.60
N ASN A 268 49.32 74.47 -23.58
CA ASN A 268 50.04 75.18 -22.52
C ASN A 268 51.42 75.68 -22.94
N GLN A 269 52.07 75.05 -23.94
CA GLN A 269 53.37 75.49 -24.48
C GLN A 269 53.26 76.64 -25.49
N VAL A 270 52.19 76.71 -26.28
CA VAL A 270 51.99 77.78 -27.29
C VAL A 270 52.01 79.19 -26.68
N PRO A 271 51.38 79.48 -25.53
CA PRO A 271 51.52 80.76 -24.85
C PRO A 271 52.95 81.03 -24.36
N GLN A 272 53.70 79.99 -23.95
CA GLN A 272 55.06 80.13 -23.46
C GLN A 272 56.08 80.41 -24.58
N THR A 273 55.89 79.83 -25.78
CA THR A 273 56.73 80.13 -26.95
C THR A 273 56.44 81.52 -27.52
N VAL A 274 55.18 81.98 -27.45
CA VAL A 274 54.83 83.38 -27.79
C VAL A 274 55.47 84.36 -26.79
N LEU A 275 55.54 84.01 -25.50
CA LEU A 275 56.27 84.80 -24.52
C LEU A 275 57.79 84.79 -24.73
N SER A 276 58.38 83.72 -25.28
CA SER A 276 59.82 83.69 -25.58
C SER A 276 60.20 84.50 -26.83
N LEU A 277 59.25 84.76 -27.74
CA LEU A 277 59.44 85.63 -28.91
C LEU A 277 59.29 87.13 -28.58
N LEU A 278 58.84 87.46 -27.36
CA LEU A 278 58.68 88.83 -26.85
C LEU A 278 59.79 89.23 -25.86
N ARG A 279 60.92 88.51 -25.84
CA ARG A 279 62.11 88.83 -25.04
C ARG A 279 63.33 89.11 -25.89
#